data_AF-A0AAU7UBT4-F1
#
_entry.id   AF-A0AAU7UBT4-F1
#
_cell.length_a   1.000
_cell.length_b   1.000
_cell.length_c   1.000
_cell.angle_alpha   90.00
_cell.angle_beta   90.00
_cell.angle_gamma   90.00
#
_symmetry.space_group_name_H-M   'P 1'
#
loop_
_entity.id
_entity.type
_entity.pdbx_description
1 polymer ?
#
loop_
_entity_poly.entity_id
_entity_poly.type
_entity_poly.pdbx_seq_one_letter_code
_entity_poly.pdbx_strand_id
1 'polypeptide(L)'
;MSIRVHYIEGRREQGDDIQAQLSDLMARLGHRDGFLGAELLVSPEQPGLCLLESRWMGEVPALRVPPGCKSWSFEVAEIWQASPQA
;
A
#
# COMPACT_ATOMS: atom_id res chain seq x y z
N MET A 1 7.92 17.18 9.22
CA MET A 1 7.53 15.77 9.13
C MET A 1 7.61 15.37 7.66
N SER A 2 8.31 14.29 7.31
CA SER A 2 8.38 13.77 5.95
C SER A 2 7.18 12.88 5.64
N ILE A 3 6.83 12.77 4.36
CA ILE A 3 5.82 11.80 3.91
C ILE A 3 6.54 10.50 3.59
N ARG A 4 5.96 9.37 4.00
CA ARG A 4 6.42 8.04 3.61
C ARG A 4 5.38 7.34 2.74
N VAL A 5 5.87 6.58 1.78
CA VAL A 5 5.07 5.64 0.97
C VAL A 5 5.49 4.24 1.35
N HIS A 6 4.53 3.37 1.60
CA HIS A 6 4.75 1.98 1.91
C HIS A 6 4.02 1.09 0.93
N TYR A 7 4.75 0.11 0.40
CA TYR A 7 4.25 -0.89 -0.52
C TYR A 7 4.22 -2.25 0.14
N ILE A 8 3.16 -3.00 -0.13
CA ILE A 8 3.12 -4.44 0.10
C ILE A 8 2.81 -5.11 -1.23
N GLU A 9 3.72 -5.96 -1.69
CA GLU A 9 3.55 -6.80 -2.87
C GLU A 9 3.17 -8.21 -2.46
N GLY A 10 2.13 -8.74 -3.10
CA GLY A 10 1.77 -10.15 -2.99
C GLY A 10 1.45 -10.74 -4.36
N ARG A 11 1.74 -12.03 -4.53
CA ARG A 11 1.34 -12.81 -5.70
C ARG A 11 0.36 -13.89 -5.29
N ARG A 12 -0.72 -14.06 -6.06
CA ARG A 12 -1.64 -15.18 -5.88
C ARG A 12 -0.90 -16.47 -6.18
N GLU A 13 -0.72 -17.29 -5.15
CA GLU A 13 -0.37 -18.70 -5.27
C GLU A 13 -1.64 -19.56 -5.11
N GLN A 14 -1.59 -20.84 -5.47
CA GLN A 14 -2.76 -21.72 -5.45
C GLN A 14 -3.42 -21.76 -4.07
N GLY A 15 -4.70 -21.35 -3.99
CA GLY A 15 -5.52 -21.42 -2.78
C GLY A 15 -5.52 -20.16 -1.90
N ASP A 16 -4.61 -19.21 -2.13
CA ASP A 16 -4.52 -17.99 -1.32
C ASP A 16 -5.20 -16.79 -2.00
N ASP A 17 -6.16 -16.17 -1.29
CA ASP A 17 -6.76 -14.91 -1.73
C ASP A 17 -5.97 -13.70 -1.16
N ILE A 18 -4.76 -13.51 -1.70
CA ILE A 18 -3.88 -12.40 -1.31
C ILE A 18 -4.54 -11.04 -1.53
N GLN A 19 -5.36 -10.88 -2.58
CA GLN A 19 -6.07 -9.64 -2.81
C GLN A 19 -7.05 -9.33 -1.68
N ALA A 20 -7.83 -10.32 -1.23
CA ALA A 20 -8.74 -10.14 -0.09
C ALA A 20 -7.96 -9.82 1.21
N GLN A 21 -6.85 -10.51 1.47
CA GLN A 21 -6.02 -10.25 2.64
C GLN A 21 -5.43 -8.82 2.66
N LEU A 22 -4.98 -8.32 1.51
CA LEU A 22 -4.50 -6.95 1.36
C LEU A 22 -5.64 -5.92 1.47
N SER A 23 -6.83 -6.23 0.93
CA SER A 23 -8.03 -5.40 1.09
C SER A 23 -8.43 -5.25 2.57
N ASP A 24 -8.46 -6.36 3.31
CA ASP A 24 -8.73 -6.37 4.75
C ASP A 24 -7.67 -5.59 5.53
N LEU A 25 -6.40 -5.68 5.12
CA LEU A 25 -5.34 -4.88 5.72
C LEU A 25 -5.54 -3.39 5.45
N MET A 26 -5.84 -3.00 4.21
CA MET A 26 -6.10 -1.62 3.81
C MET A 26 -7.23 -1.00 4.65
N ALA A 27 -8.34 -1.73 4.85
CA ALA A 27 -9.45 -1.27 5.68
C ALA A 27 -9.03 -0.93 7.12
N ARG A 28 -8.03 -1.64 7.67
CA ARG A 28 -7.50 -1.39 9.03
C ARG A 28 -6.52 -0.22 9.09
N LEU A 29 -5.96 0.23 7.96
CA LEU A 29 -5.00 1.34 7.93
C LEU A 29 -5.68 2.69 8.19
N GLY A 30 -6.94 2.85 7.74
CA GLY A 30 -7.70 4.09 7.85
C GLY A 30 -7.92 4.61 9.28
N HIS A 31 -7.66 3.79 10.29
CA HIS A 31 -7.79 4.15 11.71
C HIS A 31 -6.44 4.42 12.40
N ARG A 32 -5.34 4.50 11.64
CA ARG A 32 -3.99 4.66 12.19
C ARG A 32 -3.54 6.12 12.11
N ASP A 33 -2.84 6.56 13.16
CA ASP A 33 -2.24 7.89 13.18
C ASP A 33 -1.27 8.05 12.01
N GLY A 34 -1.32 9.24 11.39
CA GLY A 34 -0.50 9.58 10.24
C GLY A 34 -0.95 8.96 8.92
N PHE A 35 -1.99 8.12 8.86
CA PHE A 35 -2.48 7.59 7.58
C PHE A 35 -3.03 8.71 6.69
N LEU A 36 -2.58 8.78 5.44
CA LEU A 36 -2.99 9.79 4.45
C LEU A 36 -3.84 9.22 3.31
N GLY A 37 -3.76 7.92 3.07
CA GLY A 37 -4.47 7.26 1.98
C GLY A 37 -3.80 5.94 1.58
N ALA A 38 -4.51 5.13 0.80
CA ALA A 38 -3.99 3.89 0.25
C ALA A 38 -4.74 3.48 -1.02
N GLU A 39 -4.07 2.71 -1.87
CA GLU A 39 -4.60 2.13 -3.08
C GLU A 39 -4.26 0.64 -3.12
N LEU A 40 -5.27 -0.20 -3.37
CA LEU A 40 -5.06 -1.60 -3.74
C LEU A 40 -5.06 -1.72 -5.25
N LEU A 41 -3.92 -2.13 -5.79
CA LEU A 41 -3.64 -2.23 -7.22
C LEU A 41 -3.56 -3.70 -7.63
N VAL A 42 -4.10 -4.00 -8.80
CA VAL A 42 -3.91 -5.29 -9.49
C VAL A 42 -3.21 -5.04 -10.81
N SER A 43 -2.35 -5.95 -11.26
CA SER A 43 -1.63 -5.79 -12.53
C SER A 43 -2.33 -6.55 -13.66
N PRO A 44 -2.90 -5.88 -14.67
CA PRO A 44 -3.43 -6.55 -15.86
C PRO A 44 -2.33 -7.29 -16.64
N GLU A 45 -1.14 -6.69 -16.71
CA GLU A 45 0.02 -7.24 -17.43
C GLU A 45 0.75 -8.36 -16.67
N GLN A 46 0.47 -8.51 -15.37
CA GLN A 46 1.02 -9.58 -14.53
C GLN A 46 -0.10 -10.24 -13.72
N PRO A 47 -0.86 -11.17 -14.32
CA PRO A 47 -1.97 -11.83 -13.64
C PRO A 47 -1.58 -12.43 -12.30
N GLY A 48 -2.37 -12.12 -11.27
CA GLY A 48 -2.13 -12.59 -9.90
C GLY A 48 -1.21 -11.69 -9.06
N LEU A 49 -0.57 -10.67 -9.64
CA LEU A 49 0.17 -9.66 -8.87
C LEU A 49 -0.79 -8.61 -8.29
N CYS A 50 -0.67 -8.37 -6.98
CA CYS A 50 -1.38 -7.32 -6.26
C CYS A 50 -0.38 -6.45 -5.47
N LEU A 51 -0.63 -5.14 -5.42
CA LEU A 51 0.14 -4.19 -4.61
C LEU A 51 -0.81 -3.40 -3.72
N LEU A 52 -0.50 -3.26 -2.44
CA LEU A 52 -1.09 -2.24 -1.58
C LEU A 52 -0.09 -1.09 -1.42
N GLU A 53 -0.39 0.06 -2.01
CA GLU A 53 0.31 1.32 -1.74
C GLU A 53 -0.40 2.03 -0.59
N SER A 54 0.36 2.59 0.36
CA SER A 54 -0.19 3.41 1.44
C SER A 54 0.72 4.59 1.75
N ARG A 55 0.12 5.74 2.01
CA ARG A 55 0.81 7.01 2.28
C ARG A 55 0.64 7.41 3.74
N TRP A 56 1.73 7.90 4.33
CA TRP A 56 1.82 8.20 5.75
C TRP A 56 2.51 9.54 6.00
N MET A 57 2.00 10.29 6.97
CA MET A 57 2.67 11.42 7.59
C MET A 57 3.60 10.90 8.68
N GLY A 58 4.91 11.04 8.50
CA GLY A 58 5.91 10.49 9.42
C GLY A 58 6.17 9.00 9.20
N GLU A 59 6.44 8.28 10.28
CA GLU A 59 6.82 6.87 10.19
C GLU A 59 5.65 5.96 9.83
N VAL A 60 5.94 4.93 9.04
CA VAL A 60 5.00 3.84 8.78
C VAL A 60 4.98 2.96 10.03
N PRO A 61 3.83 2.73 10.67
CA PRO A 61 3.77 1.88 11.86
C PRO A 61 4.16 0.44 11.51
N ALA A 62 4.54 -0.35 12.52
CA ALA A 62 4.77 -1.78 12.30
C ALA A 62 3.47 -2.48 11.86
N LEU A 63 3.41 -2.89 10.59
CA LEU A 63 2.27 -3.59 10.00
C LEU A 63 2.53 -5.10 9.97
N ARG A 64 1.51 -5.89 10.29
CA ARG A 64 1.55 -7.34 10.06
C ARG A 64 1.31 -7.60 8.57
N VAL A 65 2.40 -7.84 7.85
CA VAL A 65 2.38 -8.20 6.43
C VAL A 65 1.86 -9.63 6.27
N PRO A 66 0.92 -9.88 5.35
CA PRO A 66 0.44 -11.25 5.10
C PRO A 66 1.58 -12.18 4.66
N PRO A 67 1.52 -13.49 4.98
CA PRO A 67 2.50 -14.46 4.49
C PRO A 67 2.66 -14.41 2.97
N GLY A 68 3.87 -14.69 2.48
CA GLY A 68 4.18 -14.65 1.03
C GLY A 68 4.29 -13.25 0.43
N CYS A 69 3.91 -12.20 1.17
CA CYS A 69 4.07 -10.83 0.72
C CYS A 69 5.45 -10.26 1.06
N LYS A 70 5.91 -9.32 0.24
CA LYS A 70 7.10 -8.50 0.49
C LYS A 70 6.66 -7.07 0.77
N SER A 71 7.40 -6.34 1.60
CA SER A 71 7.05 -4.96 1.93
C SER A 71 8.27 -4.06 2.05
N TRP A 72 8.10 -2.79 1.71
CA TRP A 72 9.15 -1.78 1.79
C TRP A 72 8.55 -0.38 1.92
N SER A 73 9.31 0.54 2.52
CA SER A 73 8.93 1.95 2.68
C SER A 73 9.96 2.87 2.07
N PHE A 74 9.49 3.99 1.55
CA PHE A 74 10.32 5.07 1.04
C PHE A 74 9.93 6.39 1.68
N GLU A 75 10.91 7.27 1.88
CA GLU A 75 10.65 8.68 2.13
C GLU A 75 10.41 9.39 0.80
N VAL A 76 9.39 10.25 0.76
CA VAL A 76 9.08 11.03 -0.44
C VAL A 76 10.01 12.23 -0.51
N ALA A 77 10.90 12.23 -1.51
CA ALA A 77 11.85 13.31 -1.75
C ALA A 77 11.22 14.52 -2.48
N GLU A 78 10.29 14.27 -3.40
CA GLU A 78 9.59 15.30 -4.16
C GLU A 78 8.13 14.90 -4.40
N ILE A 79 7.23 15.89 -4.46
CA ILE A 79 5.83 15.70 -4.80
C ILE A 79 5.48 16.67 -5.93
N TRP A 80 4.98 16.11 -7.03
CA TRP A 80 4.35 16.89 -8.08
C TRP A 80 2.83 16.75 -7.99
N GLN A 81 2.12 17.87 -7.96
CA GLN A 81 0.66 17.90 -7.99
C GLN A 81 0.23 18.66 -9.24
N ALA A 82 -0.62 18.04 -10.06
CA ALA A 82 -1.29 18.76 -11.13
C ALA A 82 -2.20 19.83 -10.49
N SER A 83 -2.17 21.05 -11.02
CA SER A 83 -3.15 22.06 -10.62
C SER A 83 -4.55 21.53 -10.90
N PRO A 84 -5.50 21.63 -9.95
CA PRO A 84 -6.87 21.26 -10.21
C PRO A 84 -7.39 22.07 -11.40
N GLN A 85 -7.96 21.39 -12.40
CA GLN A 85 -8.68 22.08 -13.48
C GLN A 85 -9.90 22.76 -12.87
N ALA A 86 -10.01 24.07 -13.07
CA ALA A 86 -11.09 24.93 -12.59
C ALA A 86 -12.44 24.58 -13.24
#